data_AF-A0A3D4XB52-F1
#
_entry.id   AF-A0A3D4XB52-F1
#
_cell.length_a   1.000
_cell.length_b   1.000
_cell.length_c   1.000
_cell.angle_alpha   90.00
_cell.angle_beta   90.00
_cell.angle_gamma   90.00
#
_symmetry.space_group_name_H-M   'P 1'
#
loop_
_entity.id
_entity.type
_entity.pdbx_description
1 polymer ?
#
loop_
_entity_poly.entity_id
_entity_poly.type
_entity_poly.pdbx_seq_one_letter_code
_entity_poly.pdbx_strand_id
1 'polypeptide(L)'
;MLFGRKEIFGPDSIFYKKSSSQPVSCTIREKNVTLEGERRKKHMDQQKVGRFLKVLRSEKDLTQAELAERLGVSNRSISRWENGVTMPDFDLLIELAKYYEVEIGEILDGERKDDNMDKKTEELMLKIADYNNVEKSFFSKRMCAMFIVAIVGMVIYAGVDMMGLAYVQPYEAIVNAALGFVMGTLLTGLLYASRYIVKAKAAKMRLAKALRGLK
;
A
#
# COMPACT_ATOMS: atom_id res chain seq x y z
N MET A 1 -61.62 -50.59 57.53
CA MET A 1 -60.64 -51.65 57.23
C MET A 1 -59.89 -51.26 55.96
N LEU A 2 -58.56 -51.10 56.11
CA LEU A 2 -57.46 -51.26 55.13
C LEU A 2 -57.40 -50.32 53.90
N PHE A 3 -56.57 -49.25 53.98
CA PHE A 3 -55.24 -49.01 53.32
C PHE A 3 -55.38 -48.41 51.90
N GLY A 4 -54.99 -47.15 51.59
CA GLY A 4 -53.64 -46.52 51.62
C GLY A 4 -52.85 -46.91 50.35
N ARG A 5 -52.39 -46.07 49.41
CA ARG A 5 -51.58 -44.83 49.47
C ARG A 5 -51.44 -44.17 48.07
N LYS A 6 -51.39 -42.82 48.04
CA LYS A 6 -50.43 -41.87 47.41
C LYS A 6 -49.84 -42.11 46.01
N GLU A 7 -49.40 -41.15 45.19
CA GLU A 7 -49.46 -39.68 44.98
C GLU A 7 -48.58 -39.46 43.69
N ILE A 8 -49.04 -38.74 42.66
CA ILE A 8 -48.54 -37.42 42.17
C ILE A 8 -47.20 -37.39 41.34
N PHE A 9 -47.30 -36.84 40.12
CA PHE A 9 -46.32 -36.13 39.22
C PHE A 9 -45.16 -36.92 38.58
N GLY A 10 -44.67 -36.61 37.36
CA GLY A 10 -44.85 -35.47 36.44
C GLY A 10 -44.30 -35.80 35.03
N PRO A 11 -44.26 -34.84 34.08
CA PRO A 11 -44.23 -35.12 32.64
C PRO A 11 -42.83 -34.95 32.01
N ASP A 12 -42.48 -35.81 31.06
CA ASP A 12 -41.54 -35.48 29.98
C ASP A 12 -41.65 -36.46 28.80
N SER A 13 -41.45 -35.91 27.60
CA SER A 13 -40.81 -36.53 26.42
C SER A 13 -41.68 -37.03 25.21
N ILE A 14 -41.52 -36.28 24.10
CA ILE A 14 -41.25 -36.69 22.70
C ILE A 14 -42.40 -37.33 21.87
N PHE A 15 -42.78 -36.73 20.72
CA PHE A 15 -42.51 -37.28 19.36
C PHE A 15 -43.10 -36.47 18.18
N TYR A 16 -42.26 -36.35 17.16
CA TYR A 16 -42.44 -35.81 15.81
C TYR A 16 -43.67 -36.33 15.04
N LYS A 17 -44.26 -35.49 14.16
CA LYS A 17 -44.99 -35.97 12.97
C LYS A 17 -44.73 -35.07 11.76
N LYS A 18 -44.24 -35.71 10.69
CA LYS A 18 -43.96 -35.18 9.34
C LYS A 18 -45.15 -35.47 8.44
N SER A 19 -45.62 -34.51 7.63
CA SER A 19 -46.20 -34.77 6.30
C SER A 19 -46.37 -33.48 5.49
N SER A 20 -45.94 -33.57 4.23
CA SER A 20 -45.92 -32.59 3.14
C SER A 20 -47.29 -32.25 2.55
N SER A 21 -47.47 -31.03 2.02
CA SER A 21 -47.86 -30.70 0.62
C SER A 21 -48.13 -29.19 0.42
N GLN A 22 -47.61 -28.64 -0.69
CA GLN A 22 -47.53 -27.26 -1.27
C GLN A 22 -48.81 -26.36 -1.23
N PRO A 23 -48.79 -25.01 -1.48
CA PRO A 23 -48.21 -24.25 -2.64
C PRO A 23 -47.55 -22.90 -2.24
N VAL A 24 -46.95 -22.03 -3.07
CA VAL A 24 -47.46 -21.26 -4.24
C VAL A 24 -46.28 -20.56 -4.95
N SER A 25 -46.35 -20.49 -6.28
CA SER A 25 -45.48 -19.68 -7.15
C SER A 25 -45.89 -18.21 -7.10
N CYS A 26 -44.95 -17.32 -6.77
CA CYS A 26 -45.01 -15.91 -7.10
C CYS A 26 -43.59 -15.45 -7.46
N THR A 27 -43.37 -15.19 -8.74
CA THR A 27 -42.06 -14.78 -9.28
C THR A 27 -41.78 -13.32 -8.94
N ILE A 28 -41.03 -13.06 -7.87
CA ILE A 28 -40.30 -11.79 -7.71
C ILE A 28 -38.93 -11.98 -8.35
N ARG A 29 -38.69 -11.25 -9.45
CA ARG A 29 -37.41 -11.19 -10.15
C ARG A 29 -36.44 -10.41 -9.26
N GLU A 30 -35.80 -11.09 -8.32
CA GLU A 30 -34.69 -10.55 -7.54
C GLU A 30 -33.54 -10.22 -8.50
N LYS A 31 -33.32 -8.92 -8.70
CA LYS A 31 -32.11 -8.41 -9.33
C LYS A 31 -30.97 -8.78 -8.38
N ASN A 32 -30.21 -9.81 -8.73
CA ASN A 32 -28.89 -10.09 -8.16
C ASN A 32 -27.96 -8.91 -8.46
N VAL A 33 -28.04 -7.87 -7.63
CA VAL A 33 -26.95 -6.93 -7.44
C VAL A 33 -25.99 -7.64 -6.50
N THR A 34 -24.90 -8.13 -7.06
CA THR A 34 -23.72 -8.59 -6.34
C THR A 34 -23.15 -7.44 -5.51
N LEU A 35 -23.74 -7.22 -4.34
CA LEU A 35 -23.12 -6.50 -3.23
C LEU A 35 -22.34 -7.51 -2.37
N GLU A 36 -21.50 -8.32 -3.00
CA GLU A 36 -20.32 -8.86 -2.31
C GLU A 36 -19.24 -7.77 -2.30
N GLY A 37 -19.59 -6.63 -1.71
CA GLY A 37 -18.62 -5.79 -1.06
C GLY A 37 -18.09 -6.60 0.10
N GLU A 38 -16.97 -7.27 -0.16
CA GLU A 38 -16.22 -8.12 0.74
C GLU A 38 -16.13 -7.48 2.12
N ARG A 39 -17.08 -7.81 3.00
CA ARG A 39 -17.04 -7.47 4.41
C ARG A 39 -15.98 -8.39 5.00
N ARG A 40 -14.70 -8.08 4.70
CA ARG A 40 -13.51 -8.72 5.25
C ARG A 40 -13.72 -8.67 6.76
N LYS A 41 -14.19 -9.77 7.36
CA LYS A 41 -14.30 -9.88 8.81
C LYS A 41 -12.86 -9.76 9.27
N LYS A 42 -12.45 -8.55 9.66
CA LYS A 42 -11.14 -8.27 10.22
C LYS A 42 -11.09 -9.12 11.48
N HIS A 43 -10.41 -10.26 11.39
CA HIS A 43 -10.22 -11.12 12.53
C HIS A 43 -9.33 -10.32 13.48
N MET A 44 -9.88 -9.93 14.62
CA MET A 44 -9.16 -9.13 15.61
C MET A 44 -8.03 -10.00 16.17
N ASP A 45 -6.79 -9.59 15.90
CA ASP A 45 -5.60 -10.27 16.41
C ASP A 45 -5.36 -9.81 17.86
N GLN A 46 -5.87 -10.60 18.80
CA GLN A 46 -5.75 -10.31 20.23
C GLN A 46 -4.30 -10.25 20.70
N GLN A 47 -3.37 -10.99 20.07
CA GLN A 47 -1.96 -10.92 20.44
C GLN A 47 -1.33 -9.60 20.02
N LYS A 48 -1.73 -9.08 18.86
CA LYS A 48 -1.27 -7.77 18.39
C LYS A 48 -1.77 -6.66 19.29
N VAL A 49 -3.05 -6.70 19.67
CA VAL A 49 -3.67 -5.79 20.64
C VAL A 49 -2.92 -5.85 21.98
N GLY A 50 -2.70 -7.04 22.54
CA GLY A 50 -2.00 -7.20 23.82
C GLY A 50 -0.58 -6.66 23.82
N ARG A 51 0.20 -6.92 22.76
CA ARG A 51 1.54 -6.34 22.59
C ARG A 51 1.49 -4.82 22.54
N PHE A 52 0.50 -4.25 21.87
CA PHE A 52 0.33 -2.81 21.78
C PHE A 52 -0.02 -2.19 23.15
N LEU A 53 -0.92 -2.78 23.93
CA LEU A 53 -1.18 -2.33 25.31
C LEU A 53 0.09 -2.36 26.18
N LYS A 54 0.95 -3.38 26.01
CA LYS A 54 2.22 -3.45 26.73
C LYS A 54 3.18 -2.32 26.34
N VAL A 55 3.21 -1.95 25.07
CA VAL A 55 3.98 -0.79 24.58
C VAL A 55 3.45 0.49 25.23
N LEU A 56 2.13 0.73 25.17
CA LEU A 56 1.50 1.91 25.78
C LEU A 56 1.79 2.00 27.29
N ARG A 57 1.74 0.87 28.01
CA ARG A 57 2.11 0.84 29.44
C ARG A 57 3.59 1.21 29.64
N SER A 58 4.48 0.69 28.81
CA SER A 58 5.92 0.95 28.90
C SER A 58 6.27 2.41 28.55
N GLU A 59 5.54 3.05 27.63
CA GLU A 59 5.71 4.47 27.27
C GLU A 59 5.40 5.42 28.44
N LYS A 60 4.60 4.98 29.41
CA LYS A 60 4.28 5.73 30.63
C LYS A 60 5.09 5.27 31.85
N ASP A 61 6.06 4.37 31.66
CA ASP A 61 6.89 3.77 32.73
C ASP A 61 6.09 3.15 33.89
N LEU A 62 4.92 2.58 33.60
CA LEU A 62 4.03 1.99 34.61
C LEU A 62 4.27 0.49 34.78
N THR A 63 4.14 -0.01 36.00
CA THR A 63 4.04 -1.45 36.27
C THR A 63 2.63 -1.97 36.00
N GLN A 64 2.48 -3.28 35.81
CA GLN A 64 1.16 -3.91 35.65
C GLN A 64 0.27 -3.72 36.90
N ALA A 65 0.87 -3.60 38.08
CA ALA A 65 0.14 -3.39 39.34
C ALA A 65 -0.44 -1.96 39.42
N GLU A 66 0.34 -0.96 39.05
CA GLU A 66 -0.10 0.45 39.05
C GLU A 66 -1.19 0.68 38.00
N LEU A 67 -1.09 0.06 36.82
CA LEU A 67 -2.13 0.14 35.80
C LEU A 67 -3.42 -0.55 36.29
N ALA A 68 -3.30 -1.69 36.97
CA ALA A 68 -4.43 -2.42 37.52
C ALA A 68 -5.16 -1.61 38.60
N GLU A 69 -4.43 -0.93 39.48
CA GLU A 69 -4.98 -0.05 40.51
C GLU A 69 -5.74 1.13 39.89
N ARG A 70 -5.18 1.76 38.86
CA ARG A 70 -5.83 2.89 38.16
C ARG A 70 -7.14 2.50 37.49
N LEU A 71 -7.19 1.33 36.85
CA LEU A 71 -8.36 0.84 36.12
C LEU A 71 -9.34 0.06 37.02
N GLY A 72 -9.04 -0.08 38.32
CA GLY A 72 -9.87 -0.84 39.25
C GLY A 72 -9.99 -2.34 38.93
N VAL A 73 -8.97 -2.93 38.31
CA VAL A 73 -8.95 -4.36 37.90
C VAL A 73 -7.84 -5.13 38.61
N SER A 74 -7.88 -6.46 38.51
CA SER A 74 -6.80 -7.29 39.05
C SER A 74 -5.54 -7.22 38.17
N ASN A 75 -4.35 -7.29 38.78
CA ASN A 75 -3.08 -7.39 38.04
C ASN A 75 -3.07 -8.57 37.05
N ARG A 76 -3.71 -9.70 37.44
CA ARG A 76 -3.88 -10.87 36.58
C ARG A 76 -4.66 -10.55 35.29
N SER A 77 -5.64 -9.64 35.34
CA SER A 77 -6.41 -9.19 34.18
C SER A 77 -5.51 -8.47 33.18
N ILE A 78 -4.71 -7.50 33.65
CA ILE A 78 -3.74 -6.76 32.82
C ILE A 78 -2.77 -7.73 32.12
N SER A 79 -2.21 -8.67 32.88
CA SER A 79 -1.27 -9.66 32.32
C SER A 79 -1.93 -10.53 31.23
N ARG A 80 -3.20 -10.93 31.41
CA ARG A 80 -3.92 -11.69 30.37
C ARG A 80 -4.21 -10.87 29.13
N TRP A 81 -4.51 -9.57 29.27
CA TRP A 81 -4.71 -8.66 28.14
C TRP A 81 -3.41 -8.45 27.37
N GLU A 82 -2.30 -8.16 28.06
CA GLU A 82 -0.99 -7.94 27.43
C GLU A 82 -0.47 -9.19 26.70
N ASN A 83 -0.82 -10.38 27.17
CA ASN A 83 -0.48 -11.65 26.52
C ASN A 83 -1.49 -12.08 25.44
N GLY A 84 -2.55 -11.31 25.19
CA GLY A 84 -3.57 -11.62 24.19
C GLY A 84 -4.43 -12.84 24.53
N VAL A 85 -4.53 -13.20 25.81
CA VAL A 85 -5.33 -14.34 26.29
C VAL A 85 -6.81 -13.97 26.43
N THR A 86 -7.08 -12.73 26.80
CA THR A 86 -8.43 -12.16 26.93
C THR A 86 -8.41 -10.72 26.44
N MET A 87 -9.56 -10.20 26.03
CA MET A 87 -9.72 -8.78 25.67
C MET A 87 -10.29 -7.99 26.86
N PRO A 88 -9.92 -6.71 27.03
CA PRO A 88 -10.64 -5.83 27.95
C PRO A 88 -12.09 -5.66 27.52
N ASP A 89 -12.98 -5.46 28.48
CA ASP A 89 -14.37 -5.09 28.18
C ASP A 89 -14.42 -3.72 27.51
N PHE A 90 -15.53 -3.43 26.80
CA PHE A 90 -15.66 -2.21 26.01
C PHE A 90 -15.50 -0.93 26.86
N ASP A 91 -16.03 -0.93 28.09
CA ASP A 91 -15.92 0.20 29.00
C ASP A 91 -14.45 0.47 29.41
N LEU A 92 -13.71 -0.60 29.74
CA LEU A 92 -12.28 -0.53 30.05
C LEU A 92 -11.46 -0.10 28.83
N LEU A 93 -11.88 -0.48 27.63
CA LEU A 93 -11.24 -0.07 26.39
C LEU A 93 -11.38 1.44 26.14
N ILE A 94 -12.55 2.02 26.46
CA ILE A 94 -12.77 3.47 26.43
C ILE A 94 -11.87 4.17 27.46
N GLU A 95 -11.75 3.61 28.65
CA GLU A 95 -10.92 4.17 29.71
C GLU A 95 -9.43 4.14 29.33
N LEU A 96 -8.95 3.02 28.78
CA LEU A 96 -7.61 2.88 28.22
C LEU A 96 -7.35 3.88 27.10
N ALA A 97 -8.28 4.02 26.15
CA ALA A 97 -8.19 4.97 25.04
C ALA A 97 -8.03 6.41 25.54
N LYS A 98 -8.85 6.81 26.52
CA LYS A 98 -8.74 8.13 27.16
C LYS A 98 -7.43 8.31 27.92
N TYR A 99 -6.99 7.29 28.63
CA TYR A 99 -5.78 7.36 29.46
C TYR A 99 -4.50 7.48 28.63
N TYR A 100 -4.42 6.74 27.52
CA TYR A 100 -3.26 6.72 26.63
C TYR A 100 -3.36 7.75 25.49
N GLU A 101 -4.44 8.52 25.41
CA GLU A 101 -4.72 9.50 24.36
C GLU A 101 -4.64 8.89 22.95
N VAL A 102 -5.25 7.70 22.79
CA VAL A 102 -5.33 6.96 21.52
C VAL A 102 -6.78 6.65 21.17
N GLU A 103 -7.09 6.49 19.91
CA GLU A 103 -8.41 6.03 19.46
C GLU A 103 -8.61 4.55 19.82
N ILE A 104 -9.86 4.18 20.10
CA ILE A 104 -10.26 2.79 20.33
C ILE A 104 -9.85 1.91 19.13
N GLY A 105 -9.96 2.43 17.92
CA GLY A 105 -9.54 1.75 16.69
C GLY A 105 -8.05 1.41 16.66
N GLU A 106 -7.19 2.27 17.20
CA GLU A 106 -5.74 2.02 17.30
C GLU A 106 -5.43 0.88 18.26
N ILE A 107 -6.13 0.83 19.39
CA ILE A 107 -5.99 -0.26 20.36
C ILE A 107 -6.41 -1.59 19.72
N LEU A 108 -7.56 -1.60 19.03
CA LEU A 108 -8.10 -2.80 18.37
C LEU A 108 -7.27 -3.26 17.17
N ASP A 109 -6.65 -2.33 16.46
CA ASP A 109 -5.75 -2.63 15.34
C ASP A 109 -4.34 -3.02 15.81
N GLY A 110 -4.04 -2.76 17.09
CA GLY A 110 -2.76 -3.04 17.74
C GLY A 110 -1.61 -2.21 17.18
N GLU A 111 -1.91 -1.05 16.59
CA GLU A 111 -0.97 -0.13 15.94
C GLU A 111 -1.43 1.30 16.18
N ARG A 112 -0.50 2.19 16.54
CA ARG A 112 -0.74 3.62 16.65
C ARG A 112 -0.91 4.19 15.23
N LYS A 113 -2.07 4.76 14.95
CA LYS A 113 -2.32 5.62 13.79
C LYS A 113 -1.76 6.99 14.13
N ASP A 114 -0.47 7.13 13.88
CA ASP A 114 0.19 8.42 14.03
C ASP A 114 -0.22 9.32 12.84
N ASP A 115 -1.05 10.34 13.09
CA ASP A 115 -1.39 11.38 12.11
C ASP A 115 -0.12 12.05 11.52
N ASN A 116 1.01 11.98 12.22
CA ASN A 116 2.30 12.49 11.76
C ASN A 116 2.97 11.57 10.73
N MET A 117 2.72 10.25 10.80
CA MET A 117 3.25 9.29 9.82
C MET A 117 2.56 9.43 8.46
N ASP A 118 1.28 9.77 8.40
CA ASP A 118 0.60 10.05 7.13
C ASP A 118 1.15 11.31 6.47
N LYS A 119 1.36 12.40 7.22
CA LYS A 119 1.98 13.64 6.70
C LYS A 119 3.41 13.42 6.24
N LYS A 120 4.21 12.68 7.02
CA LYS A 120 5.60 12.37 6.66
C LYS A 120 5.68 11.43 5.46
N THR A 121 4.74 10.50 5.33
CA THR A 121 4.63 9.60 4.18
C THR A 121 4.22 10.38 2.94
N GLU A 122 3.24 11.29 3.04
CA GLU A 122 2.82 12.19 1.97
C GLU A 122 3.97 13.10 1.52
N GLU A 123 4.70 13.70 2.47
CA GLU A 123 5.89 14.51 2.19
C GLU A 123 7.00 13.67 1.50
N LEU A 124 7.24 12.43 1.94
CA LEU A 124 8.17 11.52 1.30
C LEU A 124 7.73 11.14 -0.12
N MET A 125 6.43 10.90 -0.33
CA MET A 125 5.89 10.59 -1.65
C MET A 125 6.02 11.78 -2.61
N LEU A 126 5.71 12.99 -2.15
CA LEU A 126 5.92 14.23 -2.92
C LEU A 126 7.41 14.38 -3.30
N LYS A 127 8.32 14.15 -2.35
CA LYS A 127 9.76 14.25 -2.57
C LYS A 127 10.30 13.17 -3.53
N ILE A 128 9.75 11.96 -3.50
CA ILE A 128 10.08 10.88 -4.46
C ILE A 128 9.57 11.21 -5.86
N ALA A 129 8.37 11.79 -5.98
CA ALA A 129 7.81 12.22 -7.26
C ALA A 129 8.67 13.32 -7.91
N ASP A 130 9.10 14.31 -7.11
CA ASP A 130 9.97 15.38 -7.58
C ASP A 130 11.36 14.87 -7.96
N TYR A 131 11.96 13.98 -7.17
CA TYR A 131 13.26 13.37 -7.50
C TYR A 131 13.25 12.65 -8.85
N ASN A 132 12.19 11.89 -9.13
CA ASN A 132 12.04 11.18 -10.39
C ASN A 132 11.82 12.13 -11.59
N ASN A 133 11.15 13.26 -11.37
CA ASN A 133 10.91 14.26 -12.42
C ASN A 133 12.14 15.12 -12.73
N VAL A 134 12.96 15.46 -11.74
CA VAL A 134 14.19 16.25 -11.94
C VAL A 134 15.18 15.50 -12.82
N GLU A 135 15.38 14.19 -12.58
CA GLU A 135 16.32 13.37 -13.35
C GLU A 135 15.88 13.16 -14.81
N LYS A 136 14.57 13.09 -15.05
CA LYS A 136 13.99 13.00 -16.39
C LYS A 136 14.12 14.33 -17.16
N SER A 137 13.97 15.46 -16.47
CA SER A 137 13.92 16.79 -17.10
C SER A 137 15.23 17.25 -17.75
N PHE A 138 16.39 16.93 -17.17
CA PHE A 138 17.69 17.32 -17.72
C PHE A 138 18.00 16.58 -19.03
N PHE A 139 17.65 15.29 -19.06
CA PHE A 139 17.87 14.46 -20.23
C PHE A 139 16.95 14.87 -21.39
N SER A 140 15.67 15.14 -21.10
CA SER A 140 14.72 15.62 -22.12
C SER A 140 15.14 16.97 -22.74
N LYS A 141 15.72 17.88 -21.96
CA LYS A 141 16.23 19.18 -22.47
C LYS A 141 17.41 19.02 -23.42
N ARG A 142 18.39 18.17 -23.06
CA ARG A 142 19.55 17.87 -23.94
C ARG A 142 19.11 17.24 -25.26
N MET A 143 18.09 16.38 -25.24
CA MET A 143 17.52 15.79 -26.46
C MET A 143 16.83 16.84 -27.33
N CYS A 144 16.03 17.74 -26.74
CA CYS A 144 15.42 18.85 -27.48
C CYS A 144 16.48 19.72 -28.16
N ALA A 145 17.58 20.03 -27.49
CA ALA A 145 18.69 20.78 -28.08
C ALA A 145 19.31 20.05 -29.29
N MET A 146 19.51 18.73 -29.21
CA MET A 146 20.02 17.93 -30.34
C MET A 146 19.06 17.93 -31.53
N PHE A 147 17.74 17.84 -31.29
CA PHE A 147 16.74 17.93 -32.35
C PHE A 147 16.72 19.31 -33.01
N ILE A 148 16.85 20.38 -32.23
CA ILE A 148 16.92 21.75 -32.78
C ILE A 148 18.16 21.88 -33.68
N VAL A 149 19.33 21.41 -33.24
CA VAL A 149 20.56 21.43 -34.05
C VAL A 149 20.41 20.62 -35.34
N ALA A 150 19.78 19.45 -35.27
CA ALA A 150 19.52 18.62 -36.45
C ALA A 150 18.56 19.30 -37.45
N ILE A 151 17.49 19.94 -36.95
CA ILE A 151 16.54 20.69 -37.79
C ILE A 151 17.24 21.87 -38.47
N VAL A 152 18.06 22.62 -37.74
CA VAL A 152 18.85 23.74 -38.30
C VAL A 152 19.80 23.23 -39.39
N GLY A 153 20.51 22.13 -39.15
CA GLY A 153 21.39 21.51 -40.15
C GLY A 153 20.63 21.05 -41.41
N MET A 154 19.43 20.50 -41.24
CA MET A 154 18.55 20.09 -42.35
C MET A 154 18.08 21.29 -43.18
N VAL A 155 17.74 22.41 -42.55
CA VAL A 155 17.35 23.65 -43.25
C VAL A 155 18.52 24.22 -44.05
N ILE A 156 19.73 24.20 -43.48
CA ILE A 156 20.95 24.62 -44.19
C ILE A 156 21.20 23.72 -45.41
N TYR A 157 21.07 22.41 -45.26
CA TYR A 157 21.20 21.46 -46.37
C TYR A 157 20.19 21.76 -47.49
N ALA A 158 18.91 21.94 -47.15
CA ALA A 158 17.88 22.28 -48.13
C ALA A 158 18.17 23.60 -48.86
N GLY A 159 18.75 24.60 -48.18
CA GLY A 159 19.17 25.85 -48.79
C GLY A 159 20.34 25.68 -49.79
N VAL A 160 21.34 24.87 -49.43
CA VAL A 160 22.49 24.56 -50.32
C VAL A 160 22.05 23.76 -51.55
N ASP A 161 21.12 22.81 -51.37
CA ASP A 161 20.52 22.03 -52.45
C ASP A 161 19.70 22.92 -53.40
N MET A 162 18.90 23.85 -52.86
CA MET A 162 18.14 24.82 -53.65
C MET A 162 19.04 25.74 -54.50
N MET A 163 20.27 26.03 -54.06
CA MET A 163 21.26 26.80 -54.82
C MET A 163 22.01 25.96 -55.87
N GLY A 164 21.77 24.64 -55.96
CA GLY A 164 22.40 23.75 -56.93
C GLY A 164 23.87 23.43 -56.65
N LEU A 165 24.35 23.70 -55.42
CA LEU A 165 25.75 23.55 -55.02
C LEU A 165 26.04 22.25 -54.25
N ALA A 166 25.03 21.39 -54.06
CA ALA A 166 25.16 20.19 -53.23
C ALA A 166 26.13 19.13 -53.79
N TYR A 167 26.43 19.16 -55.09
CA TYR A 167 27.26 18.15 -55.78
C TYR A 167 28.65 18.66 -56.21
N VAL A 168 29.03 19.89 -55.87
CA VAL A 168 30.36 20.43 -56.16
C VAL A 168 31.33 20.17 -55.00
N GLN A 169 32.56 19.74 -55.29
CA GLN A 169 33.63 19.62 -54.29
C GLN A 169 33.98 21.02 -53.76
N PRO A 170 33.94 21.30 -52.44
CA PRO A 170 34.08 20.37 -51.30
C PRO A 170 32.79 20.00 -50.54
N TYR A 171 31.61 20.36 -51.06
CA TYR A 171 30.34 20.27 -50.31
C TYR A 171 29.84 18.83 -50.12
N GLU A 172 30.24 17.89 -50.97
CA GLU A 172 29.90 16.47 -50.87
C GLU A 172 30.30 15.85 -49.51
N ALA A 173 31.52 16.16 -49.03
CA ALA A 173 32.00 15.67 -47.74
C ALA A 173 31.18 16.23 -46.57
N ILE A 174 30.73 17.48 -46.70
CA ILE A 174 29.91 18.17 -45.69
C ILE A 174 28.51 17.55 -45.63
N VAL A 175 27.92 17.23 -46.78
CA VAL A 175 26.60 16.56 -46.89
C VAL A 175 26.62 15.17 -46.27
N ASN A 176 27.66 14.37 -46.58
CA ASN A 176 27.80 13.02 -46.02
C ASN A 176 28.01 13.03 -44.49
N ALA A 177 28.77 14.00 -43.97
CA ALA A 177 28.91 14.20 -42.54
C ALA A 177 27.57 14.59 -41.87
N ALA A 178 26.77 15.44 -42.52
CA ALA A 178 25.45 15.83 -42.02
C ALA A 178 24.47 14.64 -41.96
N LEU A 179 24.46 13.76 -42.96
CA LEU A 179 23.67 12.53 -42.98
C LEU A 179 24.02 11.59 -41.80
N GLY A 180 25.32 11.44 -41.50
CA GLY A 180 25.77 10.67 -40.34
C GLY A 180 25.27 11.23 -39.01
N PHE A 181 25.24 12.56 -38.87
CA PHE A 181 24.70 13.22 -37.69
C PHE A 181 23.20 12.98 -37.51
N VAL A 182 22.42 13.08 -38.60
CA VAL A 182 20.97 12.79 -38.60
C VAL A 182 20.70 11.35 -38.17
N MET A 183 21.40 10.37 -38.76
CA MET A 183 21.27 8.97 -38.38
C MET A 183 21.65 8.71 -36.90
N GLY A 184 22.66 9.41 -36.38
CA GLY A 184 23.04 9.36 -34.97
C GLY A 184 21.95 9.92 -34.03
N THR A 185 21.28 11.01 -34.39
CA THR A 185 20.16 11.55 -33.60
C THR A 185 18.94 10.61 -33.59
N LEU A 186 18.68 9.90 -34.69
CA LEU A 186 17.63 8.89 -34.78
C LEU A 186 17.92 7.68 -33.88
N LEU A 187 19.17 7.20 -33.92
CA LEU A 187 19.61 6.06 -33.12
C LEU A 187 19.59 6.38 -31.61
N THR A 188 20.03 7.59 -31.22
CA THR A 188 19.95 8.04 -29.83
C THR A 188 18.50 8.21 -29.35
N GLY A 189 17.60 8.68 -30.22
CA GLY A 189 16.16 8.69 -29.96
C GLY A 189 15.58 7.29 -29.73
N LEU A 190 15.95 6.30 -30.55
CA LEU A 190 15.52 4.91 -30.40
C LEU A 190 16.06 4.26 -29.13
N LEU A 191 17.34 4.48 -28.80
CA LEU A 191 17.95 4.00 -27.56
C LEU A 191 17.33 4.62 -26.31
N TYR A 192 16.78 5.83 -26.43
CA TYR A 192 16.05 6.50 -25.34
C TYR A 192 14.61 6.00 -25.19
N ALA A 193 13.90 5.80 -26.31
CA ALA A 193 12.56 5.20 -26.30
C ALA A 193 12.63 3.76 -25.75
N SER A 194 13.70 3.03 -26.09
CA SER A 194 14.03 1.77 -25.46
C SER A 194 14.39 2.02 -23.99
N ARG A 195 13.78 1.26 -23.07
CA ARG A 195 14.09 1.32 -21.61
C ARG A 195 15.52 0.87 -21.26
N TYR A 196 16.41 0.75 -22.24
CA TYR A 196 17.77 0.28 -22.12
C TYR A 196 18.64 1.23 -21.29
N ILE A 197 18.46 2.55 -21.38
CA ILE A 197 19.23 3.52 -20.58
C ILE A 197 18.97 3.33 -19.08
N VAL A 198 17.73 3.03 -18.69
CA VAL A 198 17.36 2.73 -17.30
C VAL A 198 18.06 1.45 -16.83
N LYS A 199 18.09 0.40 -17.68
CA LYS A 199 18.79 -0.86 -17.38
C LYS A 199 20.30 -0.67 -17.28
N ALA A 200 20.92 0.10 -18.19
CA ALA A 200 22.35 0.37 -18.19
C ALA A 200 22.79 1.15 -16.96
N LYS A 201 22.01 2.17 -16.55
CA LYS A 201 22.27 2.95 -15.35
C LYS A 201 22.13 2.11 -14.07
N ALA A 202 21.11 1.26 -14.00
CA ALA A 202 20.95 0.32 -12.89
C ALA A 202 22.12 -0.68 -12.80
N ALA A 203 22.61 -1.18 -13.94
CA ALA A 203 23.79 -2.05 -13.99
C ALA A 203 25.06 -1.34 -13.51
N LYS A 204 25.29 -0.09 -13.95
CA LYS A 204 26.43 0.73 -13.50
C LYS A 204 26.41 0.96 -11.98
N MET A 205 25.23 1.24 -11.40
CA MET A 205 25.09 1.41 -9.95
C MET A 205 25.40 0.12 -9.17
N ARG A 206 24.94 -1.04 -9.66
CA ARG A 206 25.26 -2.35 -9.05
C ARG A 206 26.77 -2.62 -9.06
N LEU A 207 27.42 -2.33 -10.17
CA LEU A 207 28.86 -2.53 -10.35
C LEU A 207 29.68 -1.58 -9.47
N ALA A 208 29.27 -0.30 -9.38
CA ALA A 208 29.89 0.68 -8.49
C ALA A 208 29.70 0.37 -7.00
N LYS A 209 28.61 -0.34 -6.64
CA LYS A 209 28.39 -0.83 -5.27
C LYS A 209 29.28 -2.05 -4.97
N ALA A 210 29.38 -2.98 -5.91
CA ALA A 210 30.25 -4.15 -5.78
C ALA A 210 31.73 -3.75 -5.62
N LEU A 211 32.20 -2.76 -6.39
CA LEU A 211 33.56 -2.22 -6.27
C LEU A 211 33.83 -1.52 -4.93
N ARG A 212 32.82 -0.89 -4.31
CA ARG A 212 32.96 -0.23 -3.00
C ARG A 212 32.99 -1.21 -1.83
N GLY A 213 32.41 -2.40 -1.96
CA GLY A 213 32.47 -3.44 -0.93
C GLY A 213 33.75 -4.28 -0.96
N LEU A 214 34.61 -4.07 -1.96
CA LEU A 214 35.91 -4.75 -2.13
C LEU A 214 37.08 -3.93 -1.57
N LYS A 215 36.80 -2.77 -0.97
CA LYS A 215 37.79 -1.81 -0.46
C LYS A 215 37.62 -1.65 1.04
#